data_AF-A0A1Q7V797-F1
#
_entry.id   AF-A0A1Q7V797-F1
#
_cell.length_a   1.000
_cell.length_b   1.000
_cell.length_c   1.000
_cell.angle_alpha   90.00
_cell.angle_beta   90.00
_cell.angle_gamma   90.00
#
_symmetry.space_group_name_H-M   'P 1'
#
loop_
_entity.id
_entity.type
_entity.pdbx_description
1 polymer ?
#
loop_
_entity_poly.entity_id
_entity_poly.type
_entity_poly.pdbx_seq_one_letter_code
_entity_poly.pdbx_strand_id
1 'polypeptide(L)'
;MSADQIVEIEGKQLKLTNLDKVFYPSVGFTKGQVIDYYARIAPVLVPHLKNKPLTLKRYPNGVNEPPFFEKNATKHRPDWVKTVPIWSEGNQRDVNYILCNDLPTLVWVANLGAIELHPSLSFGQDIMCPRSMVFDLDPGPPANIIQCCQVAVWLRAIFEHFSLESFPKTSGSKGLQIYVPLNTKTSYDETKPFAHALARLLENEHRDRVVSDMKKAIRTNKVFVDWSQNDEHKTTVSVYALRARERPTVSTPVSWDEVERALKKKDPKFLVFESHQTLERVDKMGDLFAPLLSLKQKLPKLPGIEEGKAEAVATGLQMAAQAQNDGRKRSSTAKKKPQTGNRSSREKLRKRI
;
A
#
# COMPACT_ATOMS: atom_id res chain seq x y z
N MET A 1 -36.91 -11.56 0.31
CA MET A 1 -36.01 -10.52 0.83
C MET A 1 -36.06 -10.62 2.35
N SER A 2 -34.92 -10.71 3.03
CA SER A 2 -34.84 -10.56 4.50
C SER A 2 -35.59 -9.30 4.95
N ALA A 3 -36.34 -9.39 6.04
CA ALA A 3 -36.89 -8.20 6.68
C ALA A 3 -35.78 -7.23 7.08
N ASP A 4 -36.10 -5.93 7.07
CA ASP A 4 -35.20 -4.92 7.60
C ASP A 4 -34.92 -5.19 9.08
N GLN A 5 -33.67 -5.00 9.50
CA GLN A 5 -33.24 -5.22 10.88
C GLN A 5 -32.76 -3.92 11.49
N ILE A 6 -33.21 -3.61 12.70
CA ILE A 6 -32.65 -2.52 13.51
C ILE A 6 -31.65 -3.15 14.46
N VAL A 7 -30.40 -2.69 14.39
CA VAL A 7 -29.31 -3.13 15.25
C VAL A 7 -28.76 -1.95 16.04
N GLU A 8 -28.31 -2.19 17.26
CA GLU A 8 -27.58 -1.22 18.04
C GLU A 8 -26.09 -1.58 18.03
N ILE A 9 -25.24 -0.63 17.65
CA ILE A 9 -23.79 -0.79 17.59
C ILE A 9 -23.17 0.41 18.29
N GLU A 10 -22.43 0.16 19.38
CA GLU A 10 -21.79 1.20 20.20
C GLU A 10 -22.74 2.35 20.59
N GLY A 11 -23.97 2.01 20.99
CA GLY A 11 -25.01 2.98 21.39
C GLY A 11 -25.67 3.74 20.24
N LYS A 12 -25.43 3.35 18.98
CA LYS A 12 -26.04 3.96 17.79
C LYS A 12 -26.97 2.96 17.12
N GLN A 13 -28.19 3.38 16.78
CA GLN A 13 -29.14 2.54 16.04
C GLN A 13 -28.90 2.61 14.54
N LEU A 14 -28.90 1.46 13.87
CA LEU A 14 -28.75 1.32 12.43
C LEU A 14 -29.85 0.43 11.87
N LYS A 15 -30.53 0.91 10.81
CA LYS A 15 -31.44 0.10 10.00
C LYS A 15 -30.67 -0.58 8.87
N LEU A 16 -30.43 -1.88 9.00
CA LEU A 16 -29.85 -2.72 7.95
C LEU A 16 -30.94 -3.24 7.02
N THR A 17 -30.66 -3.23 5.72
CA THR A 17 -31.67 -3.55 4.70
C THR A 17 -31.09 -4.53 3.67
N ASN A 18 -31.95 -5.35 3.05
CA ASN A 18 -31.57 -6.22 1.92
C ASN A 18 -30.36 -7.13 2.22
N LEU A 19 -30.27 -7.74 3.40
CA LEU A 19 -29.11 -8.52 3.83
C LEU A 19 -28.85 -9.74 2.94
N ASP A 20 -29.91 -10.38 2.44
CA ASP A 20 -29.78 -11.53 1.53
C ASP A 20 -29.42 -11.15 0.09
N LYS A 21 -29.36 -9.85 -0.24
CA LYS A 21 -29.05 -9.42 -1.61
C LYS A 21 -27.64 -9.89 -1.98
N VAL A 22 -27.53 -10.69 -3.03
CA VAL A 22 -26.24 -11.19 -3.52
C VAL A 22 -25.44 -10.04 -4.12
N PHE A 23 -24.25 -9.80 -3.57
CA PHE A 23 -23.30 -8.79 -4.08
C PHE A 23 -22.24 -9.43 -4.98
N TYR A 24 -21.82 -10.67 -4.72
CA TYR A 24 -20.90 -11.43 -5.56
C TYR A 24 -21.59 -12.70 -6.11
N PRO A 25 -22.15 -12.64 -7.33
CA PRO A 25 -22.93 -13.74 -7.89
C PRO A 25 -22.16 -15.07 -8.05
N SER A 26 -20.86 -15.01 -8.36
CA SER A 26 -20.03 -16.19 -8.62
C SER A 26 -19.92 -17.17 -7.43
N VAL A 27 -20.09 -16.64 -6.22
CA VAL A 27 -19.92 -17.37 -4.94
C VAL A 27 -21.11 -17.18 -4.00
N GLY A 28 -22.18 -16.52 -4.46
CA GLY A 28 -23.36 -16.22 -3.65
C GLY A 28 -23.11 -15.29 -2.46
N PHE A 29 -22.01 -14.51 -2.44
CA PHE A 29 -21.66 -13.68 -1.28
C PHE A 29 -22.60 -12.48 -1.15
N THR A 30 -23.29 -12.35 -0.03
CA THR A 30 -24.40 -11.41 0.17
C THR A 30 -23.95 -10.07 0.77
N LYS A 31 -24.84 -9.07 0.71
CA LYS A 31 -24.69 -7.78 1.40
C LYS A 31 -24.50 -7.97 2.91
N GLY A 32 -25.25 -8.90 3.52
CA GLY A 32 -25.09 -9.25 4.93
C GLY A 32 -23.69 -9.74 5.25
N GLN A 33 -23.09 -10.57 4.39
CA GLN A 33 -21.72 -11.06 4.56
C GLN A 33 -20.66 -9.96 4.32
N VAL A 34 -20.92 -8.99 3.44
CA VAL A 34 -20.07 -7.79 3.32
C VAL A 34 -20.09 -6.97 4.61
N ILE A 35 -21.27 -6.77 5.20
CA ILE A 35 -21.42 -6.07 6.47
C ILE A 35 -20.73 -6.84 7.61
N ASP A 36 -20.94 -8.15 7.69
CA ASP A 36 -20.28 -9.03 8.69
C ASP A 36 -18.76 -8.94 8.60
N TYR A 37 -18.20 -9.07 7.38
CA TYR A 37 -16.77 -8.93 7.17
C TYR A 37 -16.25 -7.58 7.69
N TYR A 38 -16.91 -6.48 7.32
CA TYR A 38 -16.49 -5.15 7.74
C TYR A 38 -16.64 -4.93 9.24
N ALA A 39 -17.66 -5.51 9.88
CA ALA A 39 -17.83 -5.45 11.32
C ALA A 39 -16.71 -6.20 12.06
N ARG A 40 -16.35 -7.39 11.58
CA ARG A 40 -15.32 -8.25 12.20
C ARG A 40 -13.90 -7.72 12.00
N ILE A 41 -13.60 -7.14 10.84
CA ILE A 41 -12.28 -6.57 10.54
C ILE A 41 -12.09 -5.15 11.11
N ALA A 42 -13.16 -4.53 11.60
CA ALA A 42 -13.17 -3.16 12.11
C ALA A 42 -12.06 -2.84 13.13
N PRO A 43 -11.71 -3.72 14.09
CA PRO A 43 -10.69 -3.41 15.10
C PRO A 43 -9.33 -3.04 14.49
N VAL A 44 -8.98 -3.64 13.34
CA VAL A 44 -7.73 -3.32 12.62
C VAL A 44 -7.96 -2.34 11.46
N LEU A 45 -9.13 -2.35 10.81
CA LEU A 45 -9.41 -1.46 9.67
C LEU A 45 -9.70 -0.01 10.08
N VAL A 46 -10.55 0.22 11.09
CA VAL A 46 -10.97 1.58 11.48
C VAL A 46 -9.79 2.50 11.81
N PRO A 47 -8.74 2.05 12.54
CA PRO A 47 -7.54 2.86 12.75
C PRO A 47 -6.91 3.41 11.45
N HIS A 48 -6.94 2.64 10.35
CA HIS A 48 -6.41 3.05 9.05
C HIS A 48 -7.33 4.01 8.27
N LEU A 49 -8.60 4.13 8.66
CA LEU A 49 -9.58 5.05 8.06
C LEU A 49 -9.75 6.33 8.89
N LYS A 50 -9.44 6.27 10.18
CA LYS A 50 -9.73 7.32 11.15
C LYS A 50 -9.16 8.67 10.71
N ASN A 51 -10.02 9.68 10.74
CA ASN A 51 -9.77 11.07 10.38
C ASN A 51 -9.33 11.30 8.91
N LYS A 52 -9.39 10.28 8.04
CA LYS A 52 -9.07 10.42 6.63
C LYS A 52 -10.36 10.67 5.83
N PRO A 53 -10.39 11.68 4.95
CA PRO A 53 -11.47 11.85 3.98
C PRO A 53 -11.64 10.56 3.19
N LEU A 54 -12.85 10.01 3.21
CA LEU A 54 -13.14 8.72 2.62
C LEU A 54 -13.95 8.88 1.33
N THR A 55 -13.40 8.39 0.22
CA THR A 55 -14.17 8.16 -1.00
C THR A 55 -14.74 6.74 -0.96
N LEU A 56 -16.05 6.62 -1.15
CA LEU A 56 -16.73 5.33 -1.24
C LEU A 56 -16.89 4.93 -2.70
N LYS A 57 -16.63 3.66 -3.01
CA LYS A 57 -17.07 3.07 -4.28
C LYS A 57 -18.21 2.10 -4.01
N ARG A 58 -19.40 2.50 -4.47
CA ARG A 58 -20.65 1.85 -4.11
C ARG A 58 -21.15 0.95 -5.23
N TYR A 59 -21.61 -0.22 -4.83
CA TYR A 59 -22.11 -1.30 -5.65
C TYR A 59 -23.50 -1.72 -5.13
N PRO A 60 -24.49 -0.82 -5.16
CA PRO A 60 -25.81 -1.08 -4.56
C PRO A 60 -26.51 -2.30 -5.17
N ASN A 61 -26.13 -2.69 -6.39
CA ASN A 61 -26.67 -3.82 -7.15
C ASN A 61 -25.68 -4.97 -7.34
N GLY A 62 -24.58 -4.99 -6.58
CA GLY A 62 -23.54 -6.03 -6.68
C GLY A 62 -22.43 -5.70 -7.68
N VAL A 63 -21.42 -6.56 -7.72
CA VAL A 63 -20.12 -6.31 -8.39
C VAL A 63 -20.16 -6.40 -9.91
N ASN A 64 -21.19 -7.04 -10.47
CA ASN A 64 -21.39 -7.16 -11.92
C ASN A 64 -22.12 -5.95 -12.53
N GLU A 65 -22.71 -5.09 -11.67
CA GLU A 65 -23.44 -3.90 -12.10
C GLU A 65 -22.56 -2.64 -12.02
N PRO A 66 -22.89 -1.57 -12.78
CA PRO A 66 -22.12 -0.33 -12.74
C PRO A 66 -22.00 0.26 -11.33
N PRO A 67 -20.76 0.53 -10.85
CA PRO A 67 -20.56 1.24 -9.60
C PRO A 67 -20.66 2.74 -9.76
N PHE A 68 -20.68 3.45 -8.64
CA PHE A 68 -20.40 4.89 -8.61
C PHE A 68 -19.47 5.27 -7.45
N PHE A 69 -18.76 6.37 -7.63
CA PHE A 69 -17.92 6.96 -6.59
C PHE A 69 -18.72 8.04 -5.84
N GLU A 70 -18.67 7.99 -4.52
CA GLU A 70 -19.29 8.96 -3.64
C GLU A 70 -18.19 9.62 -2.79
N LYS A 71 -17.96 10.91 -3.08
CA LYS A 71 -17.03 11.76 -2.33
C LYS A 71 -17.76 12.67 -1.35
N ASN A 72 -18.87 13.25 -1.82
CA ASN A 72 -19.73 14.11 -1.01
C ASN A 72 -20.74 13.27 -0.25
N ALA A 73 -20.73 13.34 1.08
CA ALA A 73 -21.67 12.65 1.93
C ALA A 73 -23.12 13.01 1.59
N THR A 74 -24.02 12.03 1.65
CA THR A 74 -25.46 12.26 1.49
C THR A 74 -26.00 13.18 2.60
N LYS A 75 -26.95 14.06 2.24
CA LYS A 75 -27.63 14.95 3.18
C LYS A 75 -28.44 14.20 4.24
N HIS A 76 -28.91 12.99 3.92
CA HIS A 76 -29.72 12.15 4.80
C HIS A 76 -28.89 11.16 5.64
N ARG A 77 -27.61 11.46 5.87
CA ARG A 77 -26.77 10.64 6.76
C ARG A 77 -27.23 10.78 8.21
N PRO A 78 -27.02 9.76 9.06
CA PRO A 78 -27.21 9.90 10.51
C PRO A 78 -26.33 11.04 11.08
N ASP A 79 -26.83 11.74 12.10
CA ASP A 79 -26.15 12.90 12.70
C ASP A 79 -24.78 12.55 13.30
N TRP A 80 -24.63 11.31 13.75
CA TRP A 80 -23.41 10.78 14.33
C TRP A 80 -22.33 10.44 13.29
N VAL A 81 -22.66 10.34 11.98
CA VAL A 81 -21.67 10.14 10.91
C VAL A 81 -20.93 11.46 10.69
N LYS A 82 -19.66 11.55 11.10
CA LYS A 82 -18.90 12.78 10.96
C LYS A 82 -18.44 13.00 9.51
N THR A 83 -18.31 14.27 9.15
CA THR A 83 -17.79 14.71 7.85
C THR A 83 -16.73 15.79 8.01
N VAL A 84 -15.88 15.94 7.00
CA VAL A 84 -14.92 17.04 6.89
C VAL A 84 -15.12 17.76 5.55
N PRO A 85 -15.29 19.10 5.55
CA PRO A 85 -15.34 19.87 4.32
C PRO A 85 -13.94 20.00 3.72
N ILE A 86 -13.80 19.71 2.43
CA ILE A 86 -12.57 19.90 1.66
C ILE A 86 -12.92 20.71 0.42
N TRP A 87 -12.24 21.83 0.22
CA TRP A 87 -12.42 22.67 -0.96
C TRP A 87 -12.12 21.88 -2.24
N SER A 88 -13.01 21.97 -3.21
CA SER A 88 -12.82 21.35 -4.52
C SER A 88 -12.79 22.43 -5.59
N GLU A 89 -11.60 22.69 -6.14
CA GLU A 89 -11.43 23.67 -7.23
C GLU A 89 -12.31 23.33 -8.44
N GLY A 90 -12.34 22.06 -8.86
CA GLY A 90 -13.16 21.65 -10.00
C GLY A 90 -14.67 21.85 -9.80
N ASN A 91 -15.18 21.86 -8.56
CA ASN A 91 -16.60 22.07 -8.25
C ASN A 91 -16.89 23.48 -7.71
N GLN A 92 -15.87 24.30 -7.45
CA GLN A 92 -15.97 25.62 -6.84
C GLN A 92 -16.81 25.63 -5.54
N ARG A 93 -16.66 24.58 -4.71
CA ARG A 93 -17.35 24.43 -3.43
C ARG A 93 -16.67 23.41 -2.53
N ASP A 94 -17.05 23.41 -1.27
CA ASP A 94 -16.69 22.34 -0.35
C ASP A 94 -17.41 21.03 -0.68
N VAL A 95 -16.63 19.95 -0.64
CA VAL A 95 -17.10 18.56 -0.67
C VAL A 95 -16.97 18.01 0.75
N ASN A 96 -18.09 17.53 1.31
CA ASN A 96 -18.13 16.99 2.66
C ASN A 96 -17.80 15.50 2.62
N TYR A 97 -16.55 15.14 2.88
CA TYR A 97 -16.12 13.74 2.90
C TYR A 97 -16.54 13.06 4.21
N ILE A 98 -16.92 11.79 4.15
CA ILE A 98 -17.20 10.97 5.33
C ILE A 98 -15.90 10.71 6.10
N LEU A 99 -15.96 10.80 7.42
CA LEU A 99 -14.90 10.35 8.33
C LEU A 99 -15.35 9.04 8.98
N CYS A 100 -14.81 7.91 8.51
CA CYS A 100 -15.08 6.59 9.07
C CYS A 100 -14.21 6.35 10.30
N ASN A 101 -14.67 6.88 11.44
CA ASN A 101 -13.90 6.92 12.70
C ASN A 101 -14.22 5.80 13.68
N ASP A 102 -15.28 5.03 13.42
CA ASP A 102 -15.82 4.03 14.33
C ASP A 102 -16.57 2.92 13.59
N LEU A 103 -16.82 1.82 14.31
CA LEU A 103 -17.50 0.63 13.79
C LEU A 103 -18.92 0.94 13.27
N PRO A 104 -19.77 1.71 13.96
CA PRO A 104 -21.09 2.09 13.44
C PRO A 104 -21.01 2.80 12.09
N THR A 105 -20.06 3.72 11.90
CA THR A 105 -19.88 4.42 10.62
C THR A 105 -19.43 3.45 9.54
N LEU A 106 -18.54 2.51 9.85
CA LEU A 106 -18.10 1.49 8.92
C LEU A 106 -19.26 0.57 8.47
N VAL A 107 -20.07 0.09 9.41
CA VAL A 107 -21.26 -0.72 9.11
C VAL A 107 -22.27 0.07 8.29
N TRP A 108 -22.47 1.35 8.60
CA TRP A 108 -23.37 2.20 7.84
C TRP A 108 -22.92 2.39 6.38
N VAL A 109 -21.63 2.67 6.12
CA VAL A 109 -21.15 2.79 4.73
C VAL A 109 -21.23 1.44 3.98
N ALA A 110 -20.96 0.31 4.65
CA ALA A 110 -21.15 -1.01 4.07
C ALA A 110 -22.63 -1.27 3.71
N ASN A 111 -23.56 -0.85 4.58
CA ASN A 111 -25.00 -0.95 4.35
C ASN A 111 -25.46 -0.05 3.19
N LEU A 112 -24.78 1.06 2.90
CA LEU A 112 -25.00 1.87 1.68
C LEU A 112 -24.52 1.18 0.39
N GLY A 113 -23.92 -0.01 0.50
CA GLY A 113 -23.34 -0.76 -0.61
C GLY A 113 -21.91 -0.34 -0.94
N ALA A 114 -21.19 0.34 -0.05
CA ALA A 114 -19.77 0.64 -0.25
C ALA A 114 -18.94 -0.64 -0.07
N ILE A 115 -18.56 -1.27 -1.18
CA ILE A 115 -17.68 -2.44 -1.16
C ILE A 115 -16.22 -2.00 -1.07
N GLU A 116 -15.80 -0.98 -1.81
CA GLU A 116 -14.43 -0.48 -1.75
C GLU A 116 -14.36 0.85 -1.01
N LEU A 117 -13.39 0.96 -0.10
CA LEU A 117 -13.13 2.13 0.73
C LEU A 117 -11.81 2.76 0.29
N HIS A 118 -11.81 4.04 -0.06
CA HIS A 118 -10.64 4.72 -0.64
C HIS A 118 -10.29 5.96 0.19
N PRO A 119 -9.50 5.82 1.27
CA PRO A 119 -9.11 6.93 2.12
C PRO A 119 -8.03 7.80 1.46
N SER A 120 -7.99 9.07 1.85
CA SER A 120 -6.84 9.95 1.57
C SER A 120 -5.55 9.48 2.27
N LEU A 121 -4.40 9.81 1.69
CA LEU A 121 -3.09 9.65 2.34
C LEU A 121 -2.93 10.61 3.53
N SER A 122 -3.64 11.73 3.55
CA SER A 122 -3.64 12.75 4.61
C SER A 122 -4.87 12.66 5.53
N PHE A 123 -4.82 13.37 6.65
CA PHE A 123 -6.01 13.61 7.48
C PHE A 123 -6.83 14.77 6.93
N GLY A 124 -8.12 14.80 7.25
CA GLY A 124 -9.00 15.85 6.75
C GLY A 124 -8.68 17.23 7.30
N GLN A 125 -8.13 17.29 8.52
CA GLN A 125 -7.73 18.55 9.16
C GLN A 125 -6.45 19.15 8.56
N ASP A 126 -5.66 18.36 7.83
CA ASP A 126 -4.40 18.77 7.22
C ASP A 126 -4.23 18.03 5.90
N ILE A 127 -5.10 18.38 4.93
CA ILE A 127 -5.24 17.64 3.68
C ILE A 127 -3.96 17.65 2.85
N MET A 128 -3.13 18.69 2.99
CA MET A 128 -1.89 18.89 2.23
C MET A 128 -0.71 18.08 2.79
N CYS A 129 -0.86 17.49 3.98
CA CYS A 129 0.20 16.77 4.68
C CYS A 129 -0.06 15.25 4.64
N PRO A 130 0.50 14.53 3.67
CA PRO A 130 0.34 13.08 3.61
C PRO A 130 0.98 12.39 4.81
N ARG A 131 0.31 11.37 5.35
CA ARG A 131 0.82 10.52 6.44
C ARG A 131 1.73 9.42 5.93
N SER A 132 1.68 9.10 4.64
CA SER A 132 2.45 8.05 3.99
C SER A 132 2.67 8.40 2.52
N MET A 133 3.75 7.88 1.95
CA MET A 133 3.99 7.84 0.52
C MET A 133 3.68 6.43 0.01
N VAL A 134 3.13 6.32 -1.21
CA VAL A 134 2.70 5.04 -1.80
C VAL A 134 3.26 4.84 -3.21
N PHE A 135 3.56 3.60 -3.54
CA PHE A 135 3.87 3.14 -4.89
C PHE A 135 2.87 2.05 -5.26
N ASP A 136 1.99 2.32 -6.23
CA ASP A 136 1.04 1.32 -6.74
C ASP A 136 1.66 0.62 -7.96
N LEU A 137 1.94 -0.67 -7.82
CA LEU A 137 2.63 -1.47 -8.81
C LEU A 137 1.59 -2.21 -9.66
N ASP A 138 1.33 -1.66 -10.85
CA ASP A 138 0.32 -2.12 -11.77
C ASP A 138 0.93 -2.97 -12.91
N PRO A 139 0.65 -4.28 -12.97
CA PRO A 139 1.21 -5.11 -14.02
C PRO A 139 0.42 -4.96 -15.33
N GLY A 140 1.13 -4.71 -16.43
CA GLY A 140 0.60 -4.77 -17.78
C GLY A 140 0.67 -6.20 -18.34
N PRO A 141 -0.45 -6.82 -18.74
CA PRO A 141 -0.47 -8.20 -19.21
C PRO A 141 0.59 -8.46 -20.30
N PRO A 142 1.18 -9.68 -20.34
CA PRO A 142 0.99 -10.83 -19.45
C PRO A 142 1.68 -10.73 -18.08
N ALA A 143 2.35 -9.61 -17.75
CA ALA A 143 2.86 -9.42 -16.40
C ALA A 143 1.72 -9.50 -15.37
N ASN A 144 2.04 -9.95 -14.17
CA ASN A 144 1.12 -10.10 -13.05
C ASN A 144 1.80 -9.69 -11.74
N ILE A 145 1.16 -10.01 -10.61
CA ILE A 145 1.67 -9.66 -9.28
C ILE A 145 3.10 -10.17 -9.01
N ILE A 146 3.56 -11.24 -9.66
CA ILE A 146 4.94 -11.74 -9.53
C ILE A 146 5.96 -10.73 -10.06
N GLN A 147 5.69 -10.08 -11.20
CA GLN A 147 6.55 -8.99 -11.67
C GLN A 147 6.46 -7.79 -10.70
N CYS A 148 5.29 -7.52 -10.12
CA CYS A 148 5.18 -6.49 -9.08
C CYS A 148 6.02 -6.83 -7.84
N CYS A 149 6.08 -8.10 -7.41
CA CYS A 149 6.95 -8.53 -6.32
C CYS A 149 8.43 -8.24 -6.63
N GLN A 150 8.87 -8.49 -7.86
CA GLN A 150 10.25 -8.19 -8.26
C GLN A 150 10.56 -6.69 -8.14
N VAL A 151 9.64 -5.83 -8.61
CA VAL A 151 9.78 -4.37 -8.53
C VAL A 151 9.71 -3.89 -7.08
N ALA A 152 8.85 -4.49 -6.26
CA ALA A 152 8.74 -4.19 -4.84
C ALA A 152 10.03 -4.50 -4.06
N VAL A 153 10.70 -5.61 -4.37
CA VAL A 153 12.00 -5.95 -3.75
C VAL A 153 13.08 -4.93 -4.13
N TRP A 154 13.08 -4.42 -5.37
CA TRP A 154 13.99 -3.33 -5.75
C TRP A 154 13.68 -2.02 -5.03
N LEU A 155 12.39 -1.64 -4.95
CA LEU A 155 11.96 -0.47 -4.16
C LEU A 155 12.38 -0.60 -2.69
N ARG A 156 12.17 -1.78 -2.09
CA ARG A 156 12.59 -2.06 -0.70
C ARG A 156 14.07 -1.81 -0.50
N ALA A 157 14.92 -2.33 -1.39
CA ALA A 157 16.37 -2.14 -1.31
C ALA A 157 16.77 -0.66 -1.39
N ILE A 158 16.08 0.13 -2.22
CA ILE A 158 16.27 1.58 -2.28
C ILE A 158 15.86 2.24 -0.97
N PHE A 159 14.71 1.89 -0.40
CA PHE A 159 14.26 2.43 0.88
C PHE A 159 15.21 2.07 2.03
N GLU A 160 15.69 0.83 2.08
CA GLU A 160 16.68 0.38 3.06
C GLU A 160 17.98 1.20 2.97
N HIS A 161 18.43 1.56 1.76
CA HIS A 161 19.58 2.46 1.58
C HIS A 161 19.35 3.84 2.22
N PHE A 162 18.11 4.34 2.20
CA PHE A 162 17.71 5.59 2.86
C PHE A 162 17.29 5.42 4.32
N SER A 163 17.46 4.23 4.90
CA SER A 163 16.96 3.91 6.25
C SER A 163 15.46 4.17 6.40
N LEU A 164 14.70 3.94 5.32
CA LEU A 164 13.24 3.99 5.29
C LEU A 164 12.68 2.58 5.34
N GLU A 165 11.79 2.34 6.29
CA GLU A 165 10.94 1.16 6.36
C GLU A 165 9.76 1.31 5.41
N SER A 166 9.42 0.20 4.74
CA SER A 166 8.32 0.13 3.78
C SER A 166 7.52 -1.15 3.99
N PHE A 167 6.22 -1.09 3.68
CA PHE A 167 5.24 -2.10 4.03
C PHE A 167 4.41 -2.47 2.80
N PRO A 168 4.43 -3.74 2.37
CA PRO A 168 3.68 -4.18 1.20
C PRO A 168 2.25 -4.60 1.58
N LYS A 169 1.31 -4.31 0.69
CA LYS A 169 -0.03 -4.92 0.69
C LYS A 169 -0.44 -5.31 -0.71
N THR A 170 -1.19 -6.39 -0.84
CA THR A 170 -1.84 -6.72 -2.11
C THR A 170 -2.90 -5.66 -2.39
N SER A 171 -3.11 -5.31 -3.67
CA SER A 171 -4.25 -4.46 -4.03
C SER A 171 -5.59 -5.18 -3.82
N GLY A 172 -5.59 -6.51 -3.63
CA GLY A 172 -6.78 -7.37 -3.73
C GLY A 172 -7.27 -7.53 -5.17
N SER A 173 -6.50 -7.08 -6.16
CA SER A 173 -6.83 -7.15 -7.58
C SER A 173 -5.71 -7.81 -8.38
N LYS A 174 -4.87 -7.02 -9.06
CA LYS A 174 -3.81 -7.53 -9.95
C LYS A 174 -2.42 -7.11 -9.49
N GLY A 175 -2.31 -5.95 -8.84
CA GLY A 175 -1.05 -5.34 -8.43
C GLY A 175 -0.76 -5.47 -6.93
N LEU A 176 0.38 -4.88 -6.57
CA LEU A 176 0.93 -4.81 -5.21
C LEU A 176 1.20 -3.33 -4.88
N GLN A 177 0.99 -2.93 -3.63
CA GLN A 177 1.21 -1.55 -3.20
C GLN A 177 2.23 -1.51 -2.08
N ILE A 178 3.16 -0.56 -2.16
CA ILE A 178 4.23 -0.37 -1.18
C ILE A 178 4.03 0.99 -0.50
N TYR A 179 3.88 0.98 0.83
CA TYR A 179 3.70 2.19 1.61
C TYR A 179 4.96 2.48 2.44
N VAL A 180 5.33 3.75 2.49
CA VAL A 180 6.36 4.29 3.38
C VAL A 180 5.66 5.24 4.36
N PRO A 181 5.54 4.89 5.65
CA PRO A 181 4.95 5.79 6.62
C PRO A 181 5.85 6.98 6.86
N LEU A 182 5.28 8.18 6.86
CA LEU A 182 6.00 9.40 7.13
C LEU A 182 5.62 9.92 8.52
N ASN A 183 4.31 10.15 8.76
CA ASN A 183 3.79 10.61 10.05
C ASN A 183 4.53 11.83 10.65
N THR A 184 5.26 12.58 9.81
CA THR A 184 5.96 13.84 10.08
C THR A 184 5.40 14.92 9.18
N LYS A 185 5.69 16.20 9.47
CA LYS A 185 5.35 17.29 8.55
C LYS A 185 6.05 17.06 7.21
N THR A 186 5.27 17.01 6.14
CA THR A 186 5.70 16.93 4.74
C THR A 186 4.56 17.40 3.83
N SER A 187 4.78 17.51 2.53
CA SER A 187 3.74 17.86 1.55
C SER A 187 3.71 16.91 0.35
N TYR A 188 2.65 17.01 -0.46
CA TYR A 188 2.62 16.35 -1.77
C TYR A 188 3.70 16.87 -2.73
N ASP A 189 4.11 18.13 -2.59
CA ASP A 189 5.21 18.72 -3.36
C ASP A 189 6.57 18.09 -3.03
N GLU A 190 6.72 17.44 -1.87
CA GLU A 190 7.92 16.65 -1.53
C GLU A 190 7.77 15.18 -1.92
N THR A 191 6.63 14.56 -1.57
CA THR A 191 6.42 13.11 -1.76
C THR A 191 6.28 12.72 -3.24
N LYS A 192 5.59 13.54 -4.05
CA LYS A 192 5.32 13.23 -5.46
C LYS A 192 6.58 13.28 -6.32
N PRO A 193 7.44 14.32 -6.26
CA PRO A 193 8.69 14.33 -7.03
C PRO A 193 9.66 13.23 -6.58
N PHE A 194 9.73 12.96 -5.27
CA PHE A 194 10.55 11.85 -4.75
C PHE A 194 10.09 10.49 -5.33
N ALA A 195 8.79 10.20 -5.28
CA ALA A 195 8.24 8.97 -5.83
C ALA A 195 8.46 8.85 -7.35
N HIS A 196 8.29 9.95 -8.08
CA HIS A 196 8.52 9.97 -9.52
C HIS A 196 10.00 9.73 -9.87
N ALA A 197 10.93 10.31 -9.13
CA ALA A 197 12.36 10.09 -9.33
C ALA A 197 12.75 8.61 -9.13
N LEU A 198 12.21 7.95 -8.09
CA LEU A 198 12.42 6.52 -7.89
C LEU A 198 11.82 5.66 -9.01
N ALA A 199 10.62 6.02 -9.49
CA ALA A 199 10.00 5.32 -10.61
C ALA A 199 10.84 5.43 -11.90
N ARG A 200 11.39 6.63 -12.20
CA ARG A 200 12.29 6.85 -13.34
C ARG A 200 13.63 6.13 -13.18
N LEU A 201 14.18 6.08 -11.96
CA LEU A 201 15.40 5.33 -11.68
C LEU A 201 15.21 3.85 -11.99
N LEU A 202 14.13 3.24 -11.47
CA LEU A 202 13.81 1.84 -11.73
C LEU A 202 13.53 1.57 -13.21
N GLU A 203 12.81 2.47 -13.89
CA GLU A 203 12.63 2.37 -15.34
C GLU A 203 13.97 2.42 -16.07
N ASN A 204 14.90 3.30 -15.68
CA ASN A 204 16.19 3.41 -16.34
C ASN A 204 17.07 2.16 -16.13
N GLU A 205 17.07 1.58 -14.94
CA GLU A 205 17.85 0.37 -14.61
C GLU A 205 17.21 -0.91 -15.16
N HIS A 206 15.88 -0.93 -15.32
CA HIS A 206 15.11 -2.11 -15.71
C HIS A 206 14.10 -1.79 -16.81
N ARG A 207 14.55 -1.17 -17.91
CA ARG A 207 13.70 -0.67 -19.02
C ARG A 207 12.83 -1.75 -19.67
N ASP A 208 13.23 -3.01 -19.61
CA ASP A 208 12.49 -4.17 -20.12
C ASP A 208 11.32 -4.59 -19.21
N ARG A 209 11.31 -4.14 -17.95
CA ARG A 209 10.39 -4.64 -16.90
C ARG A 209 9.58 -3.55 -16.22
N VAL A 210 10.06 -2.31 -16.22
CA VAL A 210 9.45 -1.19 -15.49
C VAL A 210 9.10 -0.07 -16.47
N VAL A 211 8.01 0.62 -16.18
CA VAL A 211 7.62 1.86 -16.84
C VAL A 211 7.10 2.87 -15.82
N SER A 212 7.43 4.16 -16.00
CA SER A 212 6.94 5.25 -15.14
C SER A 212 6.04 6.24 -15.89
N ASP A 213 5.93 6.14 -17.21
CA ASP A 213 4.95 6.88 -18.02
C ASP A 213 3.54 6.25 -17.89
N MET A 214 2.54 7.11 -17.70
CA MET A 214 1.15 6.72 -17.46
C MET A 214 0.47 6.05 -18.65
N LYS A 215 1.00 6.17 -19.87
CA LYS A 215 0.40 5.59 -21.08
C LYS A 215 0.22 4.08 -20.93
N LYS A 216 -1.02 3.60 -21.13
CA LYS A 216 -1.32 2.16 -21.02
C LYS A 216 -0.65 1.33 -22.12
N ALA A 217 -0.47 1.91 -23.32
CA ALA A 217 0.07 1.23 -24.50
C ALA A 217 1.50 0.70 -24.32
N ILE A 218 2.27 1.28 -23.40
CA ILE A 218 3.68 0.91 -23.15
C ILE A 218 3.85 -0.02 -21.94
N ARG A 219 2.75 -0.45 -21.30
CA ARG A 219 2.78 -1.30 -20.10
C ARG A 219 2.87 -2.78 -20.42
N THR A 220 2.63 -3.21 -21.65
CA THR A 220 2.65 -4.63 -22.04
C THR A 220 3.96 -5.30 -21.60
N ASN A 221 3.87 -6.43 -20.90
CA ASN A 221 4.99 -7.16 -20.26
C ASN A 221 5.72 -6.44 -19.10
N LYS A 222 5.30 -5.22 -18.73
CA LYS A 222 5.98 -4.39 -17.73
C LYS A 222 5.11 -4.12 -16.51
N VAL A 223 5.73 -3.65 -15.45
CA VAL A 223 5.06 -3.09 -14.28
C VAL A 223 5.12 -1.58 -14.38
N PHE A 224 3.94 -0.96 -14.36
CA PHE A 224 3.83 0.47 -14.16
C PHE A 224 4.02 0.78 -12.68
N VAL A 225 5.01 1.61 -12.36
CA VAL A 225 5.22 2.14 -11.01
C VAL A 225 4.43 3.43 -10.92
N ASP A 226 3.20 3.35 -10.42
CA ASP A 226 2.33 4.51 -10.31
C ASP A 226 2.73 5.39 -9.12
N TRP A 227 3.61 6.33 -9.40
CA TRP A 227 4.04 7.38 -8.49
C TRP A 227 2.98 8.49 -8.32
N SER A 228 2.00 8.56 -9.22
CA SER A 228 1.01 9.66 -9.26
C SER A 228 -0.05 9.57 -8.19
N GLN A 229 -0.11 8.44 -7.47
CA GLN A 229 -0.97 8.25 -6.31
C GLN A 229 -0.60 9.16 -5.12
N ASN A 230 0.59 9.75 -5.13
CA ASN A 230 1.06 10.72 -4.12
C ASN A 230 0.55 12.12 -4.45
N ASP A 231 -0.76 12.30 -4.45
CA ASP A 231 -1.42 13.56 -4.82
C ASP A 231 -2.69 13.72 -3.98
N GLU A 232 -3.01 14.95 -3.57
CA GLU A 232 -4.14 15.25 -2.68
C GLU A 232 -5.50 14.84 -3.26
N HIS A 233 -5.62 14.76 -4.58
CA HIS A 233 -6.88 14.40 -5.24
C HIS A 233 -7.01 12.89 -5.47
N LYS A 234 -5.94 12.12 -5.20
CA LYS A 234 -5.88 10.67 -5.42
C LYS A 234 -6.18 9.92 -4.15
N THR A 235 -6.73 8.72 -4.34
CA THR A 235 -7.01 7.80 -3.25
C THR A 235 -6.67 6.40 -3.73
N THR A 236 -6.21 5.57 -2.81
CA THR A 236 -5.92 4.15 -3.03
C THR A 236 -6.90 3.35 -2.19
N VAL A 237 -7.20 2.12 -2.62
CA VAL A 237 -8.05 1.24 -1.83
C VAL A 237 -7.41 1.00 -0.46
N SER A 238 -8.20 1.13 0.60
CA SER A 238 -7.75 0.92 1.97
C SER A 238 -7.17 -0.48 2.13
N VAL A 239 -6.20 -0.59 3.03
CA VAL A 239 -5.90 -1.87 3.65
C VAL A 239 -7.18 -2.49 4.22
N TYR A 240 -7.32 -3.82 4.15
CA TYR A 240 -8.47 -4.61 4.58
C TYR A 240 -9.81 -4.32 3.86
N ALA A 241 -9.87 -3.43 2.88
CA ALA A 241 -11.09 -3.23 2.11
C ALA A 241 -11.30 -4.36 1.10
N LEU A 242 -12.56 -4.77 0.96
CA LEU A 242 -13.00 -5.68 -0.09
C LEU A 242 -12.81 -5.04 -1.47
N ARG A 243 -12.59 -5.88 -2.46
CA ARG A 243 -12.53 -5.53 -3.87
C ARG A 243 -13.77 -6.05 -4.58
N ALA A 244 -14.35 -5.20 -5.42
CA ALA A 244 -15.47 -5.59 -6.26
C ALA A 244 -14.93 -6.29 -7.52
N ARG A 245 -14.50 -7.54 -7.31
CA ARG A 245 -14.06 -8.49 -8.34
C ARG A 245 -15.05 -9.64 -8.40
N GLU A 246 -14.75 -10.64 -9.22
CA GLU A 246 -15.55 -11.85 -9.32
C GLU A 246 -15.79 -12.50 -7.94
N ARG A 247 -14.77 -12.52 -7.09
CA ARG A 247 -14.79 -13.08 -5.72
C ARG A 247 -14.46 -11.97 -4.68
N PRO A 248 -14.89 -12.10 -3.41
CA PRO A 248 -14.70 -11.12 -2.34
C PRO A 248 -13.25 -11.08 -1.84
N THR A 249 -12.35 -10.72 -2.74
CA THR A 249 -10.92 -10.53 -2.49
C THR A 249 -10.67 -9.25 -1.70
N VAL A 250 -9.57 -9.21 -0.97
CA VAL A 250 -9.25 -8.12 -0.04
C VAL A 250 -7.89 -7.50 -0.34
N SER A 251 -7.78 -6.18 -0.23
CA SER A 251 -6.47 -5.51 -0.20
C SER A 251 -5.76 -5.82 1.12
N THR A 252 -4.85 -6.79 1.12
CA THR A 252 -4.39 -7.45 2.34
C THR A 252 -2.92 -7.15 2.61
N PRO A 253 -2.54 -6.71 3.83
CA PRO A 253 -1.16 -6.62 4.26
C PRO A 253 -0.45 -7.96 4.15
N VAL A 254 0.78 -7.91 3.68
CA VAL A 254 1.64 -9.08 3.59
C VAL A 254 3.01 -8.74 4.16
N SER A 255 3.69 -9.76 4.67
CA SER A 255 5.09 -9.65 5.05
C SER A 255 5.98 -9.61 3.80
N TRP A 256 7.19 -9.07 3.96
CA TRP A 256 8.19 -9.16 2.90
C TRP A 256 8.58 -10.60 2.57
N ASP A 257 8.63 -11.49 3.58
CA ASP A 257 8.89 -12.92 3.37
C ASP A 257 7.83 -13.57 2.46
N GLU A 258 6.56 -13.16 2.56
CA GLU A 258 5.51 -13.62 1.65
C GLU A 258 5.72 -13.10 0.22
N VAL A 259 6.12 -11.83 0.07
CA VAL A 259 6.45 -11.23 -1.24
C VAL A 259 7.62 -11.98 -1.91
N GLU A 260 8.70 -12.22 -1.16
CA GLU A 260 9.89 -12.92 -1.65
C GLU A 260 9.58 -14.40 -1.95
N ARG A 261 8.75 -15.05 -1.13
CA ARG A 261 8.30 -16.42 -1.37
C ARG A 261 7.47 -16.52 -2.65
N ALA A 262 6.52 -15.62 -2.87
CA ALA A 262 5.71 -15.58 -4.08
C ALA A 262 6.61 -15.41 -5.32
N LEU A 263 7.58 -14.49 -5.26
CA LEU A 263 8.56 -14.27 -6.32
C LEU A 263 9.40 -15.52 -6.60
N LYS A 264 9.95 -16.16 -5.57
CA LYS A 264 10.77 -17.37 -5.69
C LYS A 264 10.00 -18.55 -6.29
N LYS A 265 8.74 -18.73 -5.88
CA LYS A 265 7.86 -19.80 -6.36
C LYS A 265 7.20 -19.48 -7.71
N LYS A 266 7.21 -18.22 -8.13
CA LYS A 266 6.54 -17.71 -9.34
C LYS A 266 5.05 -18.05 -9.38
N ASP A 267 4.41 -18.09 -8.22
CA ASP A 267 2.99 -18.45 -8.10
C ASP A 267 2.20 -17.27 -7.52
N PRO A 268 1.33 -16.62 -8.32
CA PRO A 268 0.57 -15.46 -7.88
C PRO A 268 -0.45 -15.81 -6.79
N LYS A 269 -0.83 -17.08 -6.62
CA LYS A 269 -1.84 -17.51 -5.64
C LYS A 269 -1.41 -17.27 -4.18
N PHE A 270 -0.11 -17.15 -3.92
CA PHE A 270 0.40 -16.81 -2.58
C PHE A 270 -0.04 -15.42 -2.09
N LEU A 271 -0.50 -14.54 -2.99
CA LEU A 271 -0.84 -13.15 -2.70
C LEU A 271 -2.29 -12.82 -3.08
N VAL A 272 -3.19 -13.81 -3.03
CA VAL A 272 -4.63 -13.63 -3.22
C VAL A 272 -5.33 -14.09 -1.95
N PHE A 273 -6.10 -13.18 -1.35
CA PHE A 273 -6.81 -13.43 -0.09
C PHE A 273 -8.27 -13.01 -0.25
N GLU A 274 -9.18 -13.92 0.09
CA GLU A 274 -10.60 -13.65 0.24
C GLU A 274 -10.95 -13.23 1.67
N SER A 275 -12.15 -12.66 1.83
CA SER A 275 -12.67 -12.12 3.10
C SER A 275 -12.41 -13.01 4.32
N HIS A 276 -12.74 -14.31 4.26
CA HIS A 276 -12.53 -15.25 5.37
C HIS A 276 -11.04 -15.47 5.68
N GLN A 277 -10.19 -15.62 4.66
CA GLN A 277 -8.76 -15.81 4.83
C GLN A 277 -8.10 -14.58 5.46
N THR A 278 -8.57 -13.37 5.11
CA THR A 278 -8.07 -12.15 5.72
C THR A 278 -8.43 -12.06 7.20
N LEU A 279 -9.65 -12.47 7.59
CA LEU A 279 -10.05 -12.54 8.99
C LEU A 279 -9.16 -13.52 9.78
N GLU A 280 -8.99 -14.75 9.27
CA GLU A 280 -8.11 -15.75 9.88
C GLU A 280 -6.66 -15.27 10.02
N ARG A 281 -6.16 -14.53 9.02
CA ARG A 281 -4.82 -13.94 9.05
C ARG A 281 -4.71 -12.89 10.16
N VAL A 282 -5.68 -12.01 10.30
CA VAL A 282 -5.67 -10.99 11.37
C VAL A 282 -5.76 -11.62 12.74
N ASP A 283 -6.60 -12.64 12.93
CA ASP A 283 -6.70 -13.37 14.20
C ASP A 283 -5.35 -14.02 14.58
N LYS A 284 -4.60 -14.52 13.59
CA LYS A 284 -3.31 -15.19 13.81
C LYS A 284 -2.13 -14.25 13.92
N MET A 285 -2.09 -13.19 13.12
CA MET A 285 -0.90 -12.36 12.89
C MET A 285 -1.04 -10.93 13.41
N GLY A 286 -2.25 -10.53 13.79
CA GLY A 286 -2.58 -9.13 14.08
C GLY A 286 -2.52 -8.25 12.83
N ASP A 287 -2.40 -6.95 13.05
CA ASP A 287 -2.31 -5.96 11.98
C ASP A 287 -0.85 -5.77 11.52
N LEU A 288 -0.48 -6.43 10.41
CA LEU A 288 0.85 -6.26 9.79
C LEU A 288 1.10 -4.83 9.27
N PHE A 289 0.05 -4.03 9.09
CA PHE A 289 0.12 -2.64 8.65
C PHE A 289 0.09 -1.65 9.82
N ALA A 290 0.01 -2.09 11.07
CA ALA A 290 -0.02 -1.22 12.25
C ALA A 290 1.11 -0.16 12.29
N PRO A 291 2.36 -0.45 11.84
CA PRO A 291 3.41 0.56 11.79
C PRO A 291 3.04 1.80 10.97
N LEU A 292 2.17 1.68 9.95
CA LEU A 292 1.74 2.84 9.15
C LEU A 292 1.05 3.92 9.97
N LEU A 293 0.43 3.55 11.09
CA LEU A 293 -0.33 4.46 11.94
C LEU A 293 0.56 5.38 12.78
N SER A 294 1.80 4.95 13.09
CA SER A 294 2.61 5.58 14.14
C SER A 294 4.09 5.78 13.81
N LEU A 295 4.68 4.95 12.94
CA LEU A 295 6.09 5.04 12.59
C LEU A 295 6.38 6.37 11.91
N LYS A 296 7.31 7.15 12.46
CA LYS A 296 7.69 8.47 11.95
C LYS A 296 8.98 8.35 11.16
N GLN A 297 8.95 8.75 9.89
CA GLN A 297 10.11 8.75 9.00
C GLN A 297 10.15 10.05 8.21
N LYS A 298 11.35 10.54 7.92
CA LYS A 298 11.56 11.74 7.11
C LYS A 298 12.15 11.33 5.77
N LEU A 299 11.62 11.89 4.70
CA LEU A 299 12.25 11.72 3.39
C LEU A 299 13.67 12.30 3.41
N PRO A 300 14.63 11.65 2.73
CA PRO A 300 15.98 12.17 2.62
C PRO A 300 15.95 13.45 1.77
N LYS A 301 16.79 14.42 2.15
CA LYS A 301 17.05 15.60 1.31
C LYS A 301 18.01 15.19 0.19
N LEU A 302 17.51 15.04 -1.04
CA LEU A 302 18.37 14.78 -2.19
C LEU A 302 18.58 16.08 -2.99
N PRO A 303 19.83 16.41 -3.36
CA PRO A 303 20.09 17.52 -4.27
C PRO A 303 19.29 17.33 -5.57
N GLY A 304 18.57 18.36 -6.01
CA GLY A 304 17.78 18.34 -7.25
C GLY A 304 16.30 17.93 -7.11
N ILE A 305 15.83 17.50 -5.94
CA ILE A 305 14.38 17.33 -5.68
C ILE A 305 13.69 18.69 -5.64
N GLU A 306 14.30 19.66 -4.96
CA GLU A 306 13.75 21.02 -4.79
C GLU A 306 13.63 21.78 -6.14
N GLU A 307 14.35 21.37 -7.18
CA GLU A 307 14.28 21.98 -8.52
C GLU A 307 13.34 21.23 -9.48
N GLY A 308 12.67 20.16 -9.04
CA GLY A 308 11.83 19.32 -9.91
C GLY A 308 12.61 18.58 -11.01
N LYS A 309 13.96 18.57 -10.94
CA LYS A 309 14.82 17.92 -11.92
C LYS A 309 15.02 16.46 -11.53
N ALA A 310 14.06 15.61 -11.88
CA ALA A 310 14.10 14.17 -11.62
C ALA A 310 15.41 13.48 -12.07
N GLU A 311 16.10 14.01 -13.09
CA GLU A 311 17.43 13.55 -13.53
C GLU A 311 18.54 13.84 -12.53
N ALA A 312 18.51 15.00 -11.87
CA ALA A 312 19.46 15.33 -10.80
C ALA A 312 19.22 14.45 -9.56
N VAL A 313 17.95 14.13 -9.26
CA VAL A 313 17.59 13.20 -8.18
C VAL A 313 18.07 11.79 -8.49
N ALA A 314 17.81 11.29 -9.71
CA ALA A 314 18.29 9.98 -10.16
C ALA A 314 19.82 9.91 -10.18
N THR A 315 20.49 11.00 -10.57
CA THR A 315 21.95 11.13 -10.52
C THR A 315 22.45 11.13 -9.08
N GLY A 316 21.81 11.86 -8.17
CA GLY A 316 22.13 11.87 -6.73
C GLY A 316 21.93 10.51 -6.08
N LEU A 317 20.86 9.79 -6.45
CA LEU A 317 20.60 8.40 -6.05
C LEU A 317 21.71 7.46 -6.53
N GLN A 318 22.09 7.55 -7.80
CA GLN A 318 23.18 6.76 -8.38
C GLN A 318 24.54 7.09 -7.75
N MET A 319 24.82 8.37 -7.49
CA MET A 319 26.05 8.82 -6.83
C MET A 319 26.12 8.33 -5.38
N ALA A 320 25.01 8.38 -4.63
CA ALA A 320 24.93 7.85 -3.28
C ALA A 320 25.15 6.33 -3.25
N ALA A 321 24.57 5.60 -4.21
CA ALA A 321 24.77 4.16 -4.37
C ALA A 321 26.22 3.80 -4.76
N GLN A 322 26.86 4.58 -5.64
CA GLN A 322 28.25 4.37 -6.07
C GLN A 322 29.27 4.69 -4.95
N ALA A 323 29.09 5.79 -4.22
CA ALA A 323 29.99 6.20 -3.14
C ALA A 323 30.09 5.14 -2.01
N GLN A 324 28.99 4.44 -1.72
CA GLN A 324 29.00 3.33 -0.75
C GLN A 324 29.60 2.04 -1.29
N ASN A 325 29.42 1.73 -2.58
CA ASN A 325 30.09 0.59 -3.21
C ASN A 325 31.62 0.76 -3.19
N ASP A 326 32.11 1.98 -3.38
CA ASP A 326 33.52 2.29 -3.24
C ASP A 326 33.99 2.24 -1.77
N GLY A 327 33.15 2.67 -0.82
CA GLY A 327 33.41 2.51 0.62
C GLY A 327 33.48 1.03 1.08
N ARG A 328 32.58 0.16 0.58
CA ARG A 328 32.59 -1.29 0.83
C ARG A 328 33.77 -2.00 0.13
N LYS A 329 34.14 -1.56 -1.07
CA LYS A 329 35.36 -2.06 -1.75
C LYS A 329 36.64 -1.65 -1.01
N ARG A 330 36.69 -0.43 -0.46
CA ARG A 330 37.82 0.05 0.37
C ARG A 330 37.90 -0.66 1.72
N SER A 331 36.78 -0.98 2.36
CA SER A 331 36.79 -1.73 3.63
C SER A 331 37.11 -3.22 3.46
N SER A 332 36.79 -3.81 2.30
CA SER A 332 37.15 -5.20 1.97
C SER A 332 38.60 -5.37 1.49
N THR A 333 39.24 -4.32 0.95
CA THR A 333 40.68 -4.34 0.62
C THR A 333 41.58 -4.11 1.83
N ALA A 334 41.06 -3.57 2.94
CA ALA A 334 41.82 -3.33 4.18
C ALA A 334 41.98 -4.57 5.09
N LYS A 335 41.37 -5.72 4.76
CA LYS A 335 41.56 -7.00 5.49
C LYS A 335 42.46 -7.98 4.71
N LYS A 336 43.71 -7.59 4.41
CA LYS A 336 44.79 -8.56 4.15
C LYS A 336 45.50 -8.86 5.48
N LYS A 337 45.29 -10.07 6.01
CA LYS A 337 46.06 -10.62 7.14
C LYS A 337 47.57 -10.68 6.79
N PRO A 338 48.47 -10.52 7.76
CA PRO A 338 49.90 -10.71 7.52
C PRO A 338 50.20 -12.17 7.19
N GLN A 339 50.97 -12.40 6.13
CA GLN A 339 51.56 -13.70 5.80
C GLN A 339 52.61 -14.05 6.86
N THR A 340 52.40 -15.15 7.58
CA THR A 340 53.44 -15.80 8.38
C THR A 340 54.34 -16.60 7.47
N GLY A 341 55.59 -16.13 7.33
CA GLY A 341 56.63 -16.77 6.54
C GLY A 341 57.41 -17.84 7.29
N ASN A 342 57.68 -18.92 6.55
CA ASN A 342 58.81 -19.85 6.61
C ASN A 342 59.05 -20.75 7.84
N ARG A 343 58.71 -22.03 7.63
CA ARG A 343 59.46 -23.18 8.14
C ARG A 343 60.74 -23.35 7.31
N SER A 344 61.88 -23.45 7.98
CA SER A 344 63.13 -24.01 7.44
C SER A 344 63.66 -25.08 8.39
N SER A 345 64.03 -26.20 7.80
CA SER A 345 64.46 -27.47 8.41
C SER A 345 65.95 -27.50 8.79
N ARG A 346 66.30 -28.55 9.55
CA ARG A 346 67.63 -29.11 9.92
C ARG A 346 68.15 -28.62 11.28
N GLU A 347 68.61 -29.47 12.22
CA GLU A 347 69.46 -30.65 12.05
C GLU A 347 69.45 -31.60 13.28
N LYS A 348 69.55 -32.93 13.03
CA LYS A 348 70.31 -34.04 13.68
C LYS A 348 70.72 -33.94 15.17
N LEU A 349 70.92 -34.98 15.99
CA LEU A 349 70.89 -36.46 15.97
C LEU A 349 71.44 -36.93 17.36
N ARG A 350 71.09 -38.15 17.80
CA ARG A 350 71.75 -39.06 18.79
C ARG A 350 71.12 -39.15 20.20
N LYS A 351 70.54 -40.33 20.52
CA LYS A 351 71.07 -41.45 21.38
C LYS A 351 71.16 -41.03 22.87
N ARG A 352 70.74 -41.79 23.89
CA ARG A 352 70.65 -43.24 24.08
C ARG A 352 69.98 -43.50 25.45
N ILE A 353 69.40 -44.70 25.60
CA ILE A 353 68.93 -45.41 26.82
C ILE A 353 67.58 -44.93 27.37
#